data_AF-A0A6A3C068-F1
#
_entry.id   AF-A0A6A3C068-F1
#
_cell.length_a   1.000
_cell.length_b   1.000
_cell.length_c   1.000
_cell.angle_alpha   90.00
_cell.angle_beta   90.00
_cell.angle_gamma   90.00
#
_symmetry.space_group_name_H-M   'P 1'
#
loop_
_entity.id
_entity.type
_entity.pdbx_description
1 polymer ?
#
loop_
_entity_poly.entity_id
_entity_poly.type
_entity_poly.pdbx_seq_one_letter_code
_entity_poly.pdbx_strand_id
1 'polypeptide(L)'
;MKELGGIDTGKYIAGGIVVFNLDTRQVKWTRDLDLSTDSANFRAHIYSSPNVVDLDGDGNLDILFVFYEPAILHNIANQIPHFCAFASSRKIRRKFPLEMAEIQSAVIAADINDDGKIELVTTDTHGNIVAWTA
;
A
#
# COMPACT_ATOMS: atom_id res chain seq x y z
N MET A 1 19.39 18.73 9.96
CA MET A 1 18.58 18.71 8.72
C MET A 1 19.25 19.68 7.76
N LYS A 2 19.74 19.22 6.60
CA LYS A 2 20.36 20.11 5.59
C LYS A 2 19.24 20.98 5.03
N GLU A 3 19.38 22.31 5.03
CA GLU A 3 18.32 23.20 4.55
C GLU A 3 17.94 22.85 3.11
N LEU A 4 16.64 22.66 2.86
CA LEU A 4 16.09 22.18 1.59
C LEU A 4 16.11 23.25 0.48
N GLY A 5 17.00 24.23 0.54
CA GLY A 5 17.33 25.11 -0.58
C GLY A 5 16.15 25.79 -1.29
N GLY A 6 15.15 26.29 -0.54
CA GLY A 6 14.00 27.00 -1.12
C GLY A 6 12.91 26.11 -1.70
N ILE A 7 12.95 24.80 -1.48
CA ILE A 7 11.84 23.89 -1.82
C ILE A 7 10.63 24.20 -0.94
N ASP A 8 9.49 24.45 -1.58
CA ASP A 8 8.20 24.60 -0.93
C ASP A 8 7.60 23.22 -0.65
N THR A 9 7.83 22.70 0.56
CA THR A 9 7.41 21.35 0.95
C THR A 9 5.89 21.18 0.99
N GLY A 10 5.11 22.27 1.04
CA GLY A 10 3.65 22.21 1.04
C GLY A 10 3.06 21.70 -0.29
N LYS A 11 3.84 21.78 -1.37
CA LYS A 11 3.44 21.33 -2.71
C LYS A 11 3.63 19.84 -2.93
N TYR A 12 4.19 19.13 -1.96
CA TYR A 12 4.56 17.72 -2.10
C TYR A 12 3.75 16.86 -1.14
N ILE A 13 3.32 15.70 -1.64
CA ILE A 13 2.61 14.69 -0.86
C ILE A 13 3.44 13.42 -0.96
N ALA A 14 3.83 12.88 0.19
CA ALA A 14 4.64 11.68 0.28
C ALA A 14 3.97 10.66 1.21
N GLY A 15 4.03 9.40 0.81
CA GLY A 15 3.62 8.26 1.62
C GLY A 15 4.83 7.48 2.15
N GLY A 16 4.68 6.88 3.32
CA GLY A 16 5.73 6.03 3.88
C GLY A 16 5.22 5.13 5.00
N ILE A 17 5.96 4.06 5.26
CA ILE A 17 5.73 3.15 6.37
C ILE A 17 6.87 3.27 7.36
N VAL A 18 6.53 3.29 8.64
CA VAL A 18 7.48 3.15 9.73
C VAL A 18 7.00 2.03 10.64
N VAL A 19 7.85 1.02 10.84
CA VAL A 19 7.55 -0.09 11.76
C VAL A 19 8.40 0.05 13.01
N PHE A 20 7.73 0.08 14.16
CA PHE A 20 8.38 0.14 15.47
C PHE A 20 8.37 -1.23 16.16
N ASN A 21 9.46 -1.54 16.85
CA ASN A 21 9.47 -2.56 17.89
C ASN A 21 9.01 -1.88 19.18
N LEU A 22 7.89 -2.34 19.75
CA LEU A 22 7.33 -1.74 20.96
C LEU A 22 8.11 -2.10 22.24
N ASP A 23 8.79 -3.24 22.25
CA ASP A 23 9.64 -3.66 23.38
C ASP A 23 10.88 -2.78 23.49
N THR A 24 11.60 -2.59 22.38
CA THR A 24 12.84 -1.81 22.35
C THR A 24 12.61 -0.32 22.08
N ARG A 25 11.40 0.05 21.64
CA ARG A 25 11.05 1.40 21.18
C ARG A 25 11.92 1.91 20.03
N GLN A 26 12.47 0.99 19.24
CA GLN A 26 13.30 1.30 18.09
C GLN A 26 12.56 1.07 16.78
N VAL A 27 12.94 1.80 15.74
CA VAL A 27 12.48 1.55 14.37
C VAL A 27 13.05 0.20 13.90
N LYS A 28 12.18 -0.76 13.54
CA LYS A 28 12.60 -2.02 12.90
C LYS A 28 13.02 -1.76 11.45
N TRP A 29 12.25 -0.94 10.75
CA TRP A 29 12.55 -0.48 9.40
C TRP A 29 11.60 0.65 8.97
N THR A 30 12.03 1.39 7.95
CA THR A 30 11.22 2.37 7.22
C THR A 30 11.14 1.99 5.76
N ARG A 31 10.08 2.44 5.10
CA ARG A 31 9.96 2.37 3.65
C ARG A 31 9.33 3.65 3.14
N ASP A 32 10.07 4.34 2.29
CA ASP A 32 9.51 5.42 1.47
C ASP A 32 8.70 4.78 0.34
N LEU A 33 7.49 5.30 0.12
CA LEU A 33 6.60 4.84 -0.93
C LEU A 33 6.62 5.86 -2.06
N ASP A 34 5.46 6.40 -2.42
CA ASP A 34 5.34 7.32 -3.53
C ASP A 34 5.48 8.79 -3.08
N LEU A 35 5.91 9.62 -4.02
CA LEU A 35 6.05 11.07 -3.89
C LEU A 35 5.39 11.73 -5.09
N SER A 36 4.43 12.61 -4.80
CA SER A 36 3.66 13.35 -5.78
C SER A 36 3.62 14.84 -5.43
N THR A 37 3.06 15.65 -6.32
CA THR A 37 2.70 17.03 -6.02
C THR A 37 1.22 17.16 -5.65
N ASP A 38 0.87 18.22 -4.93
CA ASP A 38 -0.52 18.57 -4.59
C ASP A 38 -1.40 18.85 -5.82
N SER A 39 -0.77 19.20 -6.95
CA SER A 39 -1.41 19.43 -8.25
C SER A 39 -1.52 18.17 -9.13
N ALA A 40 -1.00 17.02 -8.70
CA ALA A 40 -1.05 15.79 -9.49
C ALA A 40 -2.48 15.24 -9.58
N ASN A 41 -2.84 14.65 -10.73
CA ASN A 41 -4.11 13.94 -10.90
C ASN A 41 -4.24 12.77 -9.93
N PHE A 42 -3.11 12.14 -9.61
CA PHE A 42 -3.01 11.07 -8.64
C PHE A 42 -1.96 11.46 -7.60
N ARG A 43 -2.43 11.60 -6.37
CA ARG A 43 -1.62 12.01 -5.23
C ARG A 43 -1.21 10.78 -4.44
N ALA A 44 0.00 10.77 -3.91
CA ALA A 44 0.59 9.72 -3.09
C ALA A 44 -0.04 9.64 -1.67
N HIS A 45 -1.34 9.90 -1.55
CA HIS A 45 -2.07 9.74 -0.32
C HIS A 45 -2.22 8.25 0.02
N ILE A 46 -2.10 7.96 1.31
CA ILE A 46 -2.40 6.66 1.90
C ILE A 46 -3.63 6.89 2.77
N TYR A 47 -4.81 6.60 2.23
CA TYR A 47 -6.08 6.82 2.92
C TYR A 47 -6.48 5.63 3.80
N SER A 48 -6.05 4.42 3.43
CA SER A 48 -6.42 3.20 4.14
C SER A 48 -5.65 3.06 5.45
N SER A 49 -6.32 2.59 6.49
CA SER A 49 -5.63 2.07 7.68
C SER A 49 -4.87 0.78 7.34
N PRO A 50 -3.63 0.59 7.83
CA PRO A 50 -2.90 -0.65 7.61
C PRO A 50 -3.52 -1.81 8.39
N ASN A 51 -3.47 -3.01 7.81
CA ASN A 51 -3.81 -4.27 8.43
C ASN A 51 -2.57 -5.16 8.53
N VAL A 52 -2.54 -6.02 9.54
CA VAL A 52 -1.42 -6.92 9.80
C VAL A 52 -1.95 -8.34 9.87
N VAL A 53 -1.48 -9.20 8.97
CA VAL A 53 -1.99 -10.58 8.77
C VAL A 53 -0.88 -11.46 8.22
N ASP A 54 -0.85 -12.75 8.55
CA ASP A 54 0.00 -13.72 7.85
C ASP A 54 -0.70 -14.15 6.56
N LEU A 55 -0.25 -13.64 5.43
CA LEU A 55 -0.96 -13.76 4.15
C LEU A 55 -0.55 -15.02 3.36
N ASP A 56 0.63 -15.60 3.61
CA ASP A 56 1.07 -16.87 3.00
C ASP A 56 1.15 -18.06 3.96
N GLY A 57 0.87 -17.87 5.24
CA GLY A 57 0.99 -18.93 6.23
C GLY A 57 2.44 -19.29 6.53
N ASP A 58 3.39 -18.38 6.33
CA ASP A 58 4.80 -18.59 6.66
C ASP A 58 5.12 -18.37 8.16
N GLY A 59 4.12 -17.91 8.93
CA GLY A 59 4.22 -17.60 10.35
C GLY A 59 4.72 -16.19 10.65
N ASN A 60 5.06 -15.39 9.64
CA ASN A 60 5.44 -13.99 9.77
C ASN A 60 4.29 -13.09 9.32
N LEU A 61 4.06 -12.02 10.09
CA LEU A 61 3.01 -11.05 9.74
C LEU A 61 3.44 -10.13 8.58
N ASP A 62 2.52 -9.97 7.63
CA ASP A 62 2.54 -9.00 6.53
C ASP A 62 1.87 -7.68 6.90
N ILE A 63 2.14 -6.61 6.14
CA ILE A 63 1.52 -5.29 6.33
C ILE A 63 0.75 -4.89 5.08
N LEU A 64 -0.56 -5.03 5.16
CA LEU A 64 -1.50 -4.72 4.10
C LEU A 64 -1.99 -3.28 4.22
N PHE A 65 -1.85 -2.50 3.15
CA PHE A 65 -2.42 -1.16 3.03
C PHE A 65 -2.55 -0.83 1.55
N VAL A 66 -3.18 0.30 1.25
CA VAL A 66 -3.41 0.78 -0.11
C VAL A 66 -2.65 2.07 -0.31
N PHE A 67 -1.89 2.12 -1.38
CA PHE A 67 -1.32 3.35 -1.90
C PHE A 67 -1.41 3.34 -3.42
N TYR A 68 -1.39 4.53 -4.00
CA TYR A 68 -1.31 4.70 -5.43
C TYR A 68 0.15 4.58 -5.88
N GLU A 69 0.42 3.73 -6.86
CA GLU A 69 1.71 3.72 -7.56
C GLU A 69 1.52 4.26 -8.99
N PRO A 70 2.18 5.37 -9.37
CA PRO A 70 2.10 5.87 -10.72
C PRO A 70 2.85 4.91 -11.66
N ALA A 71 2.17 4.48 -12.72
CA ALA A 71 2.63 3.52 -13.74
C ALA A 71 4.00 3.81 -14.41
N ILE A 72 4.61 4.96 -14.10
CA ILE A 72 5.95 5.38 -14.54
C ILE A 72 7.03 4.41 -14.08
N LEU A 73 6.85 3.72 -12.93
CA LEU A 73 7.80 2.71 -12.46
C LEU A 73 7.71 1.37 -13.21
N HIS A 74 6.60 1.12 -13.93
CA HIS A 74 6.35 -0.13 -14.64
C HIS A 74 6.41 -0.02 -16.18
N ASN A 75 6.74 1.16 -16.74
CA ASN A 75 6.80 1.40 -18.19
C ASN A 75 5.46 1.06 -18.90
N ILE A 76 4.33 1.26 -18.20
CA ILE A 76 2.98 1.07 -18.73
C ILE A 76 2.41 2.46 -19.02
N ALA A 77 2.05 2.70 -20.28
CA ALA A 77 1.60 4.01 -20.78
C ALA A 77 0.25 4.49 -20.22
N ASN A 78 -0.41 3.68 -19.40
CA ASN A 78 -1.73 3.95 -18.85
C ASN A 78 -1.62 4.14 -17.34
N GLN A 79 -2.01 5.32 -16.85
CA GLN A 79 -2.12 5.65 -15.42
C GLN A 79 -3.34 4.93 -14.82
N ILE A 80 -3.25 3.60 -14.71
CA ILE A 80 -4.28 2.80 -14.05
C ILE A 80 -3.95 2.81 -12.56
N PRO A 81 -4.92 3.09 -11.67
CA PRO A 81 -4.72 2.92 -10.24
C PRO A 81 -4.30 1.48 -9.92
N HIS A 82 -3.07 1.38 -9.42
CA HIS A 82 -2.47 0.12 -9.00
C HIS A 82 -2.67 -0.03 -7.49
N PHE A 83 -3.30 -1.14 -7.06
CA PHE A 83 -3.42 -1.52 -5.66
C PHE A 83 -2.18 -2.30 -5.22
N CYS A 84 -1.36 -1.76 -4.32
CA CYS A 84 -0.20 -2.48 -3.80
C CYS A 84 -0.38 -2.88 -2.33
N ALA A 85 -0.73 -4.16 -2.09
CA ALA A 85 -0.56 -4.82 -0.80
C ALA A 85 0.91 -5.16 -0.56
N PHE A 86 1.41 -4.94 0.65
CA PHE A 86 2.79 -5.30 1.01
C PHE A 86 2.85 -6.55 1.87
N ALA A 87 3.76 -7.45 1.50
CA ALA A 87 4.18 -8.52 2.39
C ALA A 87 5.46 -8.19 3.15
N SER A 88 5.56 -8.83 4.31
CA SER A 88 6.75 -9.33 4.97
C SER A 88 7.96 -9.39 4.05
N SER A 89 9.10 -8.92 4.57
CA SER A 89 10.42 -8.81 3.91
C SER A 89 10.73 -7.56 3.07
N ARG A 90 9.93 -6.48 3.19
CA ARG A 90 10.21 -5.18 2.50
C ARG A 90 10.10 -5.29 0.98
N LYS A 91 9.30 -6.22 0.43
CA LYS A 91 9.13 -6.40 -1.03
C LYS A 91 7.66 -6.53 -1.43
N ILE A 92 7.32 -6.00 -2.60
CA ILE A 92 5.98 -6.18 -3.19
C ILE A 92 5.83 -7.68 -3.48
N ARG A 93 4.67 -8.26 -3.13
CA ARG A 93 4.39 -9.67 -3.43
C ARG A 93 4.24 -9.90 -4.92
N ARG A 94 4.57 -11.11 -5.37
CA ARG A 94 4.26 -11.57 -6.73
C ARG A 94 2.74 -11.54 -6.94
N LYS A 95 2.27 -11.11 -8.13
CA LYS A 95 0.86 -10.85 -8.50
C LYS A 95 0.25 -9.55 -7.95
N PHE A 96 1.06 -8.71 -7.30
CA PHE A 96 0.71 -7.31 -7.03
C PHE A 96 1.49 -6.39 -7.97
N PRO A 97 0.95 -5.19 -8.29
CA PRO A 97 -0.36 -4.68 -7.88
C PRO A 97 -1.56 -5.39 -8.51
N LEU A 98 -2.71 -5.31 -7.84
CA LEU A 98 -4.00 -5.68 -8.42
C LEU A 98 -4.62 -4.43 -9.07
N GLU A 99 -5.36 -4.61 -10.16
CA GLU A 99 -5.98 -3.49 -10.88
C GLU A 99 -7.41 -3.24 -10.40
N MET A 100 -7.67 -2.04 -9.87
CA MET A 100 -8.99 -1.52 -9.46
C MET A 100 -9.00 0.00 -9.60
N ALA A 101 -10.17 0.64 -9.47
CA ALA A 101 -10.20 2.09 -9.29
C ALA A 101 -9.64 2.51 -7.92
N GLU A 102 -9.70 3.80 -7.60
CA GLU A 102 -9.17 4.32 -6.34
C GLU A 102 -9.83 3.61 -5.15
N ILE A 103 -9.01 3.10 -4.23
CA ILE A 103 -9.46 2.47 -2.99
C ILE A 103 -9.03 3.37 -1.84
N GLN A 104 -10.01 3.84 -1.07
CA GLN A 104 -9.79 4.69 0.10
C GLN A 104 -10.03 3.94 1.43
N SER A 105 -10.64 2.75 1.35
CA SER A 105 -10.97 1.92 2.50
C SER A 105 -9.80 1.04 2.94
N ALA A 106 -9.87 0.57 4.19
CA ALA A 106 -9.03 -0.53 4.63
C ALA A 106 -9.38 -1.81 3.84
N VAL A 107 -8.38 -2.67 3.66
CA VAL A 107 -8.53 -3.97 2.99
C VAL A 107 -8.76 -5.02 4.06
N ILE A 108 -9.79 -5.85 3.89
CA ILE A 108 -10.08 -6.94 4.82
C ILE A 108 -9.31 -8.17 4.36
N ALA A 109 -8.63 -8.84 5.29
CA ALA A 109 -7.95 -10.11 5.06
C ALA A 109 -8.65 -11.20 5.87
N ALA A 110 -9.28 -12.16 5.20
CA ALA A 110 -9.99 -13.27 5.84
C ALA A 110 -10.10 -14.47 4.91
N ASP A 111 -10.12 -15.68 5.46
CA ASP A 111 -10.55 -16.88 4.74
C ASP A 111 -12.08 -16.85 4.67
N ILE A 112 -12.61 -16.40 3.53
CA ILE A 112 -14.06 -16.22 3.34
C ILE A 112 -14.73 -17.42 2.69
N ASN A 113 -13.93 -18.36 2.19
CA ASN A 113 -14.38 -19.54 1.47
C ASN A 113 -14.07 -20.88 2.18
N ASP A 114 -13.41 -20.82 3.34
CA ASP A 114 -13.02 -21.96 4.19
C ASP A 114 -12.07 -22.93 3.49
N ASP A 115 -11.19 -22.42 2.61
CA ASP A 115 -10.18 -23.23 1.90
C ASP A 115 -8.80 -23.23 2.59
N GLY A 116 -8.67 -22.52 3.70
CA GLY A 116 -7.44 -22.36 4.46
C GLY A 116 -6.46 -21.33 3.89
N LYS A 117 -6.85 -20.56 2.86
CA LYS A 117 -6.09 -19.42 2.34
C LYS A 117 -6.79 -18.12 2.68
N ILE A 118 -6.00 -17.06 2.83
CA ILE A 118 -6.54 -15.74 3.11
C ILE A 118 -6.93 -15.04 1.81
N GLU A 119 -8.19 -14.62 1.72
CA GLU A 119 -8.63 -13.66 0.71
C GLU A 119 -8.46 -12.22 1.18
N LEU A 120 -8.17 -11.35 0.23
CA LEU A 120 -8.22 -9.90 0.37
C LEU A 120 -9.55 -9.40 -0.20
N VAL A 121 -10.33 -8.67 0.60
CA VAL A 121 -11.59 -8.06 0.18
C VAL A 121 -11.48 -6.54 0.25
N THR A 122 -11.86 -5.86 -0.83
CA THR A 122 -11.86 -4.39 -0.88
C THR A 122 -12.96 -3.82 -1.76
N THR A 123 -13.12 -2.50 -1.69
CA THR A 123 -14.06 -1.72 -2.50
C THR A 123 -13.38 -0.52 -3.13
N ASP A 124 -13.72 -0.20 -4.37
CA ASP A 124 -13.23 1.02 -5.04
C ASP A 124 -14.28 2.15 -5.09
N THR A 125 -13.85 3.33 -5.55
CA THR A 125 -14.70 4.52 -5.69
C THR A 125 -15.79 4.40 -6.77
N HIS A 126 -15.76 3.36 -7.61
CA HIS A 126 -16.83 3.05 -8.56
C HIS A 126 -17.88 2.10 -7.98
N GLY A 127 -17.72 1.65 -6.73
CA GLY A 127 -18.64 0.74 -6.07
C GLY A 127 -18.41 -0.73 -6.41
N ASN A 128 -17.25 -1.08 -6.99
CA ASN A 128 -16.90 -2.48 -7.20
C ASN A 128 -16.48 -3.11 -5.86
N ILE A 129 -16.86 -4.37 -5.65
CA ILE A 129 -16.42 -5.20 -4.52
C ILE A 129 -15.70 -6.40 -5.10
N VAL A 130 -14.46 -6.65 -4.65
CA VAL A 130 -13.65 -7.77 -5.16
C VAL A 130 -13.03 -8.52 -3.99
N ALA A 131 -12.97 -9.84 -4.13
CA ALA A 131 -12.22 -10.74 -3.28
C ALA A 131 -11.13 -11.43 -4.11
N TRP A 132 -9.88 -11.39 -3.66
CA TRP A 132 -8.76 -12.10 -4.30
C TRP A 132 -8.09 -13.05 -3.33
N THR A 133 -7.79 -14.25 -3.79
CA THR A 133 -6.88 -15.15 -3.08
C THR A 133 -5.44 -14.67 -3.26
N ALA A 134 -4.70 -14.60 -2.15
CA ALA A 134 -3.34 -14.09 -2.10
C ALA A 134 -2.24 -15.03 -2.64
#